data_AF-L9L5Q0-F1
#
_entry.id   AF-L9L5Q0-F1
#
_cell.length_a   1.000
_cell.length_b   1.000
_cell.length_c   1.000
_cell.angle_alpha   90.00
_cell.angle_beta   90.00
_cell.angle_gamma   90.00
#
_symmetry.space_group_name_H-M   'P 1'
#
loop_
_entity.id
_entity.type
_entity.pdbx_description
1 polymer ?
#
loop_
_entity_poly.entity_id
_entity_poly.type
_entity_poly.pdbx_seq_one_letter_code
_entity_poly.pdbx_strand_id
1 'polypeptide(L)'
;MAVMESEMKFDKDHDGLIENGGYADQTYDGWVTTGPSAYCGGLWLAAVAVMVQMAALCGAQDVQEKFTSILTRGQEAYERLLWNGRYYNYDSSSQPQSRSIMSDQCAGQWFLKACGLGEGDTEVFPTPHVVRALQTIFEFNVQAFAGGAMGAVNGMQPHGVPDRSSVQSDEVWVGVVYGLAATMIQEGLTWEGFRTAEGCYRTVWERLGLAFQTPEAYCQQRVFRSLAYMRPLSIWAMQLALQQQQQKKASRPVAEQDIGLITGPVFGLKEGMANLSPE
;
A
#
# COMPACT_ATOMS: atom_id res chain seq x y z
N MET A 1 -22.32 -16.31 -3.02
CA MET A 1 -22.24 -15.81 -1.63
C MET A 1 -21.46 -16.72 -0.67
N ALA A 2 -21.24 -18.01 -0.97
CA ALA A 2 -20.62 -18.98 -0.05
C ALA A 2 -19.33 -18.52 0.65
N VAL A 3 -18.42 -17.85 -0.07
CA VAL A 3 -17.17 -17.32 0.53
C VAL A 3 -17.49 -16.25 1.57
N MET A 4 -18.27 -15.22 1.20
CA MET A 4 -18.64 -14.14 2.12
C MET A 4 -19.38 -14.67 3.36
N GLU A 5 -20.29 -15.64 3.19
CA GLU A 5 -21.01 -16.27 4.31
C GLU A 5 -20.09 -17.10 5.22
N SER A 6 -19.03 -17.68 4.66
CA SER A 6 -18.00 -18.37 5.45
C SER A 6 -17.21 -17.36 6.29
N GLU A 7 -16.72 -16.30 5.67
CA GLU A 7 -15.88 -15.29 6.34
C GLU A 7 -16.63 -14.49 7.40
N MET A 8 -17.92 -14.20 7.21
CA MET A 8 -18.75 -13.55 8.22
C MET A 8 -18.83 -14.31 9.55
N LYS A 9 -18.53 -15.61 9.59
CA LYS A 9 -18.47 -16.37 10.85
C LYS A 9 -17.31 -15.92 11.74
N PHE A 10 -16.35 -15.21 11.17
CA PHE A 10 -15.19 -14.64 11.86
C PHE A 10 -15.41 -13.17 12.22
N ASP A 11 -16.62 -12.62 12.07
CA ASP A 11 -17.03 -11.35 12.70
C ASP A 11 -17.82 -11.71 13.97
N LYS A 12 -17.12 -11.81 15.10
CA LYS A 12 -17.64 -12.37 16.36
C LYS A 12 -18.45 -11.36 17.16
N ASP A 13 -18.14 -10.08 17.04
CA ASP A 13 -18.85 -9.02 17.75
C ASP A 13 -19.88 -8.26 16.87
N HIS A 14 -19.97 -8.62 15.59
CA HIS A 14 -20.91 -8.10 14.60
C HIS A 14 -20.69 -6.63 14.24
N ASP A 15 -19.48 -6.11 14.47
CA ASP A 15 -19.08 -4.76 14.06
C ASP A 15 -18.75 -4.66 12.57
N GLY A 16 -18.85 -5.76 11.82
CA GLY A 16 -18.62 -5.81 10.37
C GLY A 16 -17.17 -6.06 9.99
N LEU A 17 -16.28 -6.31 10.95
CA LEU A 17 -14.87 -6.62 10.74
C LEU A 17 -14.56 -8.03 11.25
N ILE A 18 -13.70 -8.75 10.52
CA ILE A 18 -13.31 -10.12 10.92
C ILE A 18 -12.15 -10.09 11.93
N GLU A 19 -12.12 -11.06 12.85
CA GLU A 19 -11.06 -11.21 13.85
C GLU A 19 -10.14 -12.42 13.57
N ASN A 20 -8.83 -12.17 13.63
CA ASN A 20 -7.83 -13.23 13.71
C ASN A 20 -7.86 -13.91 15.09
N GLY A 21 -7.63 -15.22 15.12
CA GLY A 21 -7.81 -16.07 16.29
C GLY A 21 -6.58 -16.20 17.20
N GLY A 22 -5.46 -15.55 16.91
CA GLY A 22 -4.22 -15.69 17.69
C GLY A 22 -3.44 -16.97 17.37
N TYR A 23 -3.63 -17.53 16.17
CA TYR A 23 -2.89 -18.67 15.62
C TYR A 23 -2.65 -18.46 14.12
N ALA A 24 -2.07 -19.45 13.44
CA ALA A 24 -1.80 -19.38 12.00
C ALA A 24 -3.10 -19.45 11.18
N ASP A 25 -3.70 -18.31 10.88
CA ASP A 25 -4.96 -18.17 10.12
C ASP A 25 -4.85 -17.24 8.91
N GLN A 26 -3.64 -16.87 8.52
CA GLN A 26 -3.34 -16.04 7.34
C GLN A 26 -1.94 -16.36 6.78
N THR A 27 -1.52 -15.68 5.70
CA THR A 27 -0.31 -16.06 4.93
C THR A 27 1.02 -15.89 5.67
N TYR A 28 1.11 -14.97 6.63
CA TYR A 28 2.19 -14.84 7.61
C TYR A 28 1.93 -15.85 8.75
N ASP A 29 1.96 -17.13 8.40
CA ASP A 29 1.61 -18.27 9.26
C ASP A 29 2.46 -18.39 10.54
N GLY A 30 3.63 -17.75 10.56
CA GLY A 30 4.51 -17.66 11.73
C GLY A 30 4.40 -16.34 12.50
N TRP A 31 3.65 -15.35 12.01
CA TRP A 31 3.45 -14.05 12.67
C TRP A 31 2.04 -13.97 13.26
N VAL A 32 1.95 -14.24 14.56
CA VAL A 32 0.65 -14.34 15.26
C VAL A 32 -0.08 -13.01 15.21
N THR A 33 -1.36 -13.07 14.81
CA THR A 33 -2.29 -11.94 14.71
C THR A 33 -3.51 -12.25 15.56
N THR A 34 -4.01 -11.30 16.36
CA THR A 34 -5.18 -11.49 17.23
C THR A 34 -6.16 -10.32 17.17
N GLY A 35 -7.44 -10.62 17.03
CA GLY A 35 -8.48 -9.59 16.85
C GLY A 35 -8.49 -9.04 15.43
N PRO A 36 -9.19 -7.92 15.18
CA PRO A 36 -9.07 -7.21 13.92
C PRO A 36 -7.63 -6.82 13.60
N SER A 37 -7.22 -7.03 12.35
CA SER A 37 -5.88 -6.71 11.86
C SER A 37 -5.91 -5.85 10.62
N ALA A 38 -4.86 -5.07 10.39
CA ALA A 38 -4.78 -4.21 9.21
C ALA A 38 -4.81 -5.03 7.91
N TYR A 39 -4.09 -6.16 7.89
CA TYR A 39 -4.02 -7.02 6.70
C TYR A 39 -5.34 -7.76 6.43
N CYS A 40 -5.82 -8.60 7.35
CA CYS A 40 -7.03 -9.40 7.12
C CYS A 40 -8.28 -8.52 7.10
N GLY A 41 -8.37 -7.55 8.02
CA GLY A 41 -9.49 -6.60 8.05
C GLY A 41 -9.55 -5.75 6.78
N GLY A 42 -8.40 -5.26 6.30
CA GLY A 42 -8.34 -4.49 5.06
C GLY A 42 -8.77 -5.32 3.84
N LEU A 43 -8.29 -6.56 3.72
CA LEU A 43 -8.70 -7.48 2.65
C LEU A 43 -10.19 -7.83 2.71
N TRP A 44 -10.73 -8.02 3.92
CA TRP A 44 -12.16 -8.26 4.13
C TRP A 44 -13.01 -7.08 3.65
N LEU A 45 -12.70 -5.85 4.07
CA LEU A 45 -13.46 -4.67 3.65
C LEU A 45 -13.38 -4.45 2.13
N ALA A 46 -12.22 -4.71 1.52
CA ALA A 46 -12.08 -4.69 0.07
C ALA A 46 -13.00 -5.71 -0.61
N ALA A 47 -13.05 -6.95 -0.11
CA ALA A 47 -13.93 -7.99 -0.64
C ALA A 47 -15.42 -7.66 -0.46
N VAL A 48 -15.80 -7.10 0.69
CA VAL A 48 -17.18 -6.64 0.95
C VAL A 48 -17.57 -5.52 -0.02
N ALA A 49 -16.68 -4.54 -0.25
CA ALA A 49 -16.94 -3.46 -1.19
C ALA A 49 -17.11 -3.97 -2.63
N VAL A 50 -16.27 -4.92 -3.06
CA VAL A 50 -16.45 -5.58 -4.36
C VAL A 50 -17.78 -6.34 -4.42
N MET A 51 -18.18 -7.01 -3.34
CA MET A 51 -19.46 -7.72 -3.27
C MET A 51 -20.66 -6.76 -3.40
N VAL A 52 -20.59 -5.56 -2.83
CA VAL A 52 -21.61 -4.51 -3.02
C VAL A 52 -21.74 -4.15 -4.50
N GLN A 53 -20.61 -3.93 -5.19
CA GLN A 53 -20.61 -3.62 -6.62
C GLN A 53 -21.14 -4.78 -7.48
N MET A 54 -20.73 -6.02 -7.16
CA MET A 54 -21.23 -7.21 -7.85
C MET A 54 -22.74 -7.39 -7.67
N ALA A 55 -23.26 -7.16 -6.45
CA ALA A 55 -24.69 -7.25 -6.17
C ALA A 55 -25.49 -6.21 -6.96
N ALA A 56 -24.99 -4.97 -7.04
CA ALA A 56 -25.59 -3.90 -7.83
C ALA A 56 -25.65 -4.27 -9.32
N LEU A 57 -24.56 -4.78 -9.89
CA LEU A 57 -24.50 -5.22 -11.29
C LEU A 57 -25.46 -6.38 -11.60
N CYS A 58 -25.70 -7.25 -10.63
CA CYS A 58 -26.62 -8.38 -10.75
C CYS A 58 -28.09 -8.02 -10.43
N GLY A 59 -28.38 -6.79 -9.99
CA GLY A 59 -29.72 -6.39 -9.55
C GLY A 59 -30.18 -7.09 -8.26
N ALA A 60 -29.26 -7.61 -7.44
CA ALA A 60 -29.55 -8.31 -6.19
C ALA A 60 -29.61 -7.32 -5.03
N GLN A 61 -30.71 -6.59 -4.92
CA GLN A 61 -30.85 -5.45 -4.00
C GLN A 61 -30.72 -5.84 -2.52
N ASP A 62 -31.31 -6.96 -2.11
CA ASP A 62 -31.23 -7.49 -0.75
C ASP A 62 -29.78 -7.80 -0.33
N VAL A 63 -29.02 -8.37 -1.26
CA VAL A 63 -27.59 -8.66 -1.08
C VAL A 63 -26.77 -7.37 -1.01
N GLN A 64 -27.07 -6.41 -1.90
CA GLN A 64 -26.40 -5.11 -1.91
C GLN A 64 -26.62 -4.37 -0.58
N GLU A 65 -27.85 -4.28 -0.09
CA GLU A 65 -28.20 -3.62 1.17
C GLU A 65 -27.50 -4.29 2.36
N LYS A 66 -27.51 -5.63 2.41
CA LYS A 66 -26.81 -6.41 3.44
C LYS A 66 -25.32 -6.07 3.49
N PHE A 67 -24.62 -6.16 2.35
CA PHE A 67 -23.17 -5.94 2.34
C PHE A 67 -22.79 -4.47 2.45
N THR A 68 -23.64 -3.54 2.02
CA THR A 68 -23.44 -2.11 2.29
C THR A 68 -23.49 -1.84 3.79
N SER A 69 -24.46 -2.42 4.50
CA SER A 69 -24.57 -2.30 5.95
C SER A 69 -23.34 -2.87 6.69
N ILE A 70 -22.82 -4.02 6.25
CA ILE A 70 -21.58 -4.62 6.79
C ILE A 70 -20.38 -3.71 6.52
N LEU A 71 -20.25 -3.20 5.29
CA LEU A 71 -19.14 -2.33 4.90
C LEU A 71 -19.09 -1.08 5.77
N THR A 72 -20.21 -0.39 5.97
CA THR A 72 -20.26 0.84 6.78
C THR A 72 -19.79 0.59 8.21
N ARG A 73 -20.31 -0.45 8.89
CA ARG A 73 -19.88 -0.76 10.26
C ARG A 73 -18.40 -1.17 10.31
N GLY A 74 -17.97 -2.00 9.36
CA GLY A 74 -16.60 -2.49 9.29
C GLY A 74 -15.59 -1.37 9.03
N GLN A 75 -15.93 -0.37 8.22
CA GLN A 75 -15.10 0.84 8.02
C GLN A 75 -14.94 1.63 9.32
N GLU A 76 -16.04 1.87 10.04
CA GLU A 76 -16.01 2.56 11.33
C GLU A 76 -15.18 1.79 12.37
N ALA A 77 -15.34 0.46 12.43
CA ALA A 77 -14.57 -0.42 13.29
C ALA A 77 -13.07 -0.40 12.96
N TYR A 78 -12.71 -0.53 11.68
CA TYR A 78 -11.33 -0.56 11.21
C TYR A 78 -10.58 0.73 11.57
N GLU A 79 -11.20 1.89 11.30
CA GLU A 79 -10.63 3.19 11.69
C GLU A 79 -10.51 3.32 13.22
N ARG A 80 -11.57 3.00 13.96
CA ARG A 80 -11.59 3.12 15.43
C ARG A 80 -10.54 2.23 16.11
N LEU A 81 -10.35 1.01 15.63
CA LEU A 81 -9.52 -0.01 16.29
C LEU A 81 -8.05 0.07 15.87
N LEU A 82 -7.78 0.43 14.61
CA LEU A 82 -6.44 0.27 14.03
C LEU A 82 -5.74 1.59 13.71
N TRP A 83 -6.47 2.64 13.33
CA TRP A 83 -5.83 3.92 13.00
C TRP A 83 -5.27 4.60 14.26
N ASN A 84 -3.96 4.82 14.28
CA ASN A 84 -3.27 5.44 15.42
C ASN A 84 -2.90 6.91 15.20
N GLY A 85 -3.40 7.54 14.14
CA GLY A 85 -3.06 8.91 13.73
C GLY A 85 -1.89 9.02 12.75
N ARG A 86 -1.20 7.92 12.44
CA ARG A 86 -0.08 7.89 11.48
C ARG A 86 -0.10 6.68 10.55
N TYR A 87 -0.48 5.51 11.06
CA TYR A 87 -0.59 4.27 10.31
C TYR A 87 -1.63 3.37 10.97
N TYR A 88 -1.93 2.23 10.36
CA TYR A 88 -2.79 1.22 10.97
C TYR A 88 -1.95 0.24 11.79
N ASN A 89 -2.30 0.09 13.07
CA ASN A 89 -1.71 -0.92 13.94
C ASN A 89 -1.80 -2.31 13.29
N TYR A 90 -0.81 -3.17 13.55
CA TYR A 90 -0.75 -4.53 13.02
C TYR A 90 -2.02 -5.32 13.35
N ASP A 91 -2.41 -5.30 14.62
CA ASP A 91 -3.68 -5.82 15.10
C ASP A 91 -4.22 -5.01 16.29
N SER A 92 -5.44 -5.31 16.71
CA SER A 92 -6.11 -4.63 17.82
C SER A 92 -5.76 -5.23 19.19
N SER A 93 -4.80 -6.14 19.27
CA SER A 93 -4.46 -6.83 20.51
C SER A 93 -3.64 -5.93 21.45
N SER A 94 -3.52 -6.36 22.70
CA SER A 94 -2.64 -5.72 23.69
C SER A 94 -1.20 -6.26 23.67
N GLN A 95 -0.85 -7.06 22.66
CA GLN A 95 0.48 -7.65 22.55
C GLN A 95 1.54 -6.60 22.17
N PRO A 96 2.82 -6.79 22.54
CA PRO A 96 3.87 -5.81 22.23
C PRO A 96 4.01 -5.48 20.74
N GLN A 97 3.81 -6.47 19.86
CA GLN A 97 3.89 -6.31 18.41
C GLN A 97 2.63 -5.71 17.76
N SER A 98 1.54 -5.45 18.49
CA SER A 98 0.30 -4.92 17.90
C SER A 98 0.50 -3.54 17.25
N ARG A 99 1.51 -2.80 17.70
CA ARG A 99 1.89 -1.49 17.13
C ARG A 99 2.95 -1.57 16.03
N SER A 100 3.40 -2.76 15.64
CA SER A 100 4.36 -2.92 14.55
C SER A 100 3.79 -2.32 13.27
N ILE A 101 4.64 -1.58 12.55
CA ILE A 101 4.34 -1.05 11.23
C ILE A 101 4.51 -2.22 10.26
N MET A 102 3.39 -2.77 9.78
CA MET A 102 3.40 -3.84 8.80
C MET A 102 3.55 -3.26 7.40
N SER A 103 4.45 -3.83 6.58
CA SER A 103 4.64 -3.39 5.19
C SER A 103 3.42 -3.64 4.30
N ASP A 104 2.54 -4.55 4.69
CA ASP A 104 1.36 -5.00 3.93
C ASP A 104 0.03 -4.48 4.50
N GLN A 105 0.08 -3.53 5.45
CA GLN A 105 -1.13 -3.00 6.12
C GLN A 105 -2.15 -2.33 5.18
N CYS A 106 -1.76 -2.02 3.93
CA CYS A 106 -2.63 -1.44 2.91
C CYS A 106 -2.99 -2.44 1.79
N ALA A 107 -2.89 -3.75 2.02
CA ALA A 107 -3.22 -4.77 1.03
C ALA A 107 -4.67 -4.67 0.50
N GLY A 108 -5.64 -4.36 1.37
CA GLY A 108 -7.03 -4.14 0.94
C GLY A 108 -7.15 -3.02 -0.10
N GLN A 109 -6.49 -1.90 0.14
CA GLN A 109 -6.49 -0.76 -0.77
C GLN A 109 -5.81 -1.09 -2.11
N TRP A 110 -4.71 -1.85 -2.07
CA TRP A 110 -4.03 -2.32 -3.28
C TRP A 110 -4.99 -3.07 -4.21
N PHE A 111 -5.74 -4.04 -3.65
CA PHE A 111 -6.71 -4.83 -4.42
C PHE A 111 -7.88 -3.98 -4.92
N LEU A 112 -8.40 -3.04 -4.11
CA LEU A 112 -9.46 -2.12 -4.56
C LEU A 112 -9.01 -1.32 -5.79
N LYS A 113 -7.84 -0.69 -5.73
CA LYS A 113 -7.30 0.09 -6.84
C LYS A 113 -7.01 -0.78 -8.06
N ALA A 114 -6.55 -2.02 -7.86
CA ALA A 114 -6.37 -2.98 -8.96
C ALA A 114 -7.70 -3.33 -9.66
N CYS A 115 -8.81 -3.36 -8.91
CA CYS A 115 -10.17 -3.55 -9.43
C CYS A 115 -10.79 -2.27 -10.02
N GLY A 116 -10.09 -1.12 -10.01
CA GLY A 116 -10.65 0.16 -10.44
C GLY A 116 -11.61 0.80 -9.43
N LEU A 117 -11.54 0.37 -8.17
CA LEU A 117 -12.32 0.88 -7.03
C LEU A 117 -11.40 1.61 -6.04
N GLY A 118 -11.94 2.01 -4.89
CA GLY A 118 -11.16 2.63 -3.80
C GLY A 118 -11.00 4.15 -3.93
N GLU A 119 -11.84 4.80 -4.73
CA GLU A 119 -11.94 6.26 -4.89
C GLU A 119 -13.40 6.69 -5.04
N GLY A 120 -13.70 7.95 -4.71
CA GLY A 120 -15.03 8.53 -4.85
C GLY A 120 -16.09 7.72 -4.11
N ASP A 121 -17.17 7.37 -4.80
CA ASP A 121 -18.29 6.59 -4.24
C ASP A 121 -17.91 5.14 -3.86
N THR A 122 -16.70 4.71 -4.22
CA THR A 122 -16.16 3.37 -3.91
C THR A 122 -14.98 3.43 -2.94
N GLU A 123 -14.73 4.59 -2.32
CA GLU A 123 -13.72 4.74 -1.29
C GLU A 123 -14.09 3.89 -0.06
N VAL A 124 -13.15 3.02 0.34
CA VAL A 124 -13.29 2.17 1.52
C VAL A 124 -12.45 2.69 2.68
N PHE A 125 -11.22 3.09 2.40
CA PHE A 125 -10.28 3.63 3.37
C PHE A 125 -10.06 5.11 3.07
N PRO A 126 -10.04 6.01 4.07
CA PRO A 126 -9.79 7.42 3.84
C PRO A 126 -8.44 7.62 3.12
N THR A 127 -8.47 8.20 1.91
CA THR A 127 -7.26 8.40 1.09
C THR A 127 -6.11 9.08 1.87
N PRO A 128 -6.34 10.13 2.71
CA PRO A 128 -5.27 10.73 3.50
C PRO A 128 -4.60 9.75 4.49
N HIS A 129 -5.37 8.82 5.09
CA HIS A 129 -4.84 7.84 6.02
C HIS A 129 -4.01 6.78 5.30
N VAL A 130 -4.48 6.28 4.15
CA VAL A 130 -3.73 5.37 3.29
C VAL A 130 -2.38 5.99 2.88
N VAL A 131 -2.40 7.20 2.33
CA VAL A 131 -1.17 7.89 1.89
C VAL A 131 -0.21 8.07 3.07
N ARG A 132 -0.71 8.46 4.23
CA ARG A 132 0.11 8.64 5.45
C ARG A 132 0.68 7.32 5.97
N ALA A 133 -0.07 6.23 5.90
CA ALA A 133 0.40 4.89 6.23
C ALA A 133 1.51 4.43 5.27
N LEU A 134 1.32 4.58 3.95
CA LEU A 134 2.32 4.24 2.94
C LEU A 134 3.62 5.05 3.10
N GLN A 135 3.51 6.35 3.38
CA GLN A 135 4.68 7.19 3.70
C GLN A 135 5.40 6.70 4.95
N THR A 136 4.66 6.26 5.97
CA THR A 136 5.23 5.70 7.20
C THR A 136 5.94 4.37 6.93
N ILE A 137 5.35 3.48 6.13
CA ILE A 137 6.01 2.24 5.69
C ILE A 137 7.30 2.55 4.93
N PHE A 138 7.28 3.54 4.04
CA PHE A 138 8.48 3.95 3.30
C PHE A 138 9.58 4.48 4.24
N GLU A 139 9.24 5.36 5.18
CA GLU A 139 10.18 5.91 6.16
C GLU A 139 10.80 4.82 7.05
N PHE A 140 9.99 3.88 7.52
CA PHE A 140 10.39 2.89 8.51
C PHE A 140 10.82 1.56 7.90
N ASN A 141 9.90 0.85 7.25
CA ASN A 141 10.14 -0.49 6.74
C ASN A 141 11.13 -0.51 5.56
N VAL A 142 11.26 0.61 4.82
CA VAL A 142 12.19 0.76 3.70
C VAL A 142 13.42 1.56 4.12
N GLN A 143 13.32 2.86 4.34
CA GLN A 143 14.49 3.72 4.52
C GLN A 143 15.29 3.39 5.80
N ALA A 144 14.63 3.14 6.93
CA ALA A 144 15.32 2.75 8.15
C ALA A 144 15.85 1.30 8.11
N PHE A 145 15.37 0.46 7.18
CA PHE A 145 15.87 -0.89 7.00
C PHE A 145 17.01 -0.96 5.97
N ALA A 146 18.23 -1.23 6.44
CA ALA A 146 19.42 -1.31 5.59
C ALA A 146 19.61 -0.09 4.66
N GLY A 147 19.22 1.10 5.13
CA GLY A 147 19.32 2.36 4.38
C GLY A 147 18.45 2.42 3.13
N GLY A 148 17.32 1.69 3.06
CA GLY A 148 16.45 1.63 1.89
C GLY A 148 16.99 0.74 0.76
N ALA A 149 18.11 0.07 0.98
CA ALA A 149 18.77 -0.68 -0.08
C ALA A 149 18.22 -2.11 -0.23
N MET A 150 17.29 -2.59 0.59
CA MET A 150 16.91 -4.01 0.63
C MET A 150 15.39 -4.25 0.51
N GLY A 151 14.62 -3.31 -0.04
CA GLY A 151 13.16 -3.42 -0.06
C GLY A 151 12.55 -3.06 1.30
N ALA A 152 11.38 -3.63 1.60
CA ALA A 152 10.64 -3.37 2.83
C ALA A 152 10.68 -4.60 3.76
N VAL A 153 11.17 -4.44 4.99
CA VAL A 153 11.03 -5.49 6.02
C VAL A 153 9.57 -5.57 6.45
N ASN A 154 9.07 -6.78 6.71
CA ASN A 154 7.65 -7.02 6.96
C ASN A 154 7.15 -6.26 8.20
N GLY A 155 7.89 -6.33 9.31
CA GLY A 155 7.54 -5.65 10.56
C GLY A 155 8.64 -4.70 11.02
N MET A 156 8.26 -3.47 11.33
CA MET A 156 9.13 -2.47 11.94
C MET A 156 8.48 -1.92 13.20
N GLN A 157 9.22 -1.87 14.31
CA GLN A 157 8.71 -1.23 15.53
C GLN A 157 8.63 0.30 15.33
N PRO A 158 7.74 1.02 16.05
CA PRO A 158 7.53 2.45 15.87
C PRO A 158 8.78 3.32 16.11
N HIS A 159 9.79 2.77 16.79
CA HIS A 159 11.07 3.41 17.05
C HIS A 159 12.17 3.01 16.03
N GLY A 160 11.82 2.37 14.92
CA GLY A 160 12.76 2.10 13.81
C GLY A 160 13.68 0.90 13.99
N VAL A 161 13.30 -0.08 14.82
CA VAL A 161 14.02 -1.36 14.94
C VAL A 161 13.16 -2.47 14.35
N PRO A 162 13.71 -3.38 13.50
CA PRO A 162 12.94 -4.49 12.94
C PRO A 162 12.21 -5.28 14.01
N ASP A 163 10.96 -5.65 13.74
CA ASP A 163 10.20 -6.53 14.61
C ASP A 163 10.79 -7.94 14.54
N ARG A 164 11.15 -8.50 15.69
CA ARG A 164 11.75 -9.83 15.83
C ARG A 164 10.84 -10.81 16.59
N SER A 165 9.56 -10.49 16.71
CA SER A 165 8.54 -11.35 17.32
C SER A 165 8.34 -12.66 16.55
N SER A 166 8.64 -12.66 15.26
CA SER A 166 8.64 -13.82 14.36
C SER A 166 9.81 -13.76 13.39
N VAL A 167 10.18 -14.92 12.83
CA VAL A 167 11.08 -14.96 11.67
C VAL A 167 10.49 -14.13 10.53
N GLN A 168 9.18 -14.21 10.33
CA GLN A 168 8.51 -13.52 9.23
C GLN A 168 8.45 -12.02 9.42
N SER A 169 8.45 -11.50 10.66
CA SER A 169 8.45 -10.06 10.90
C SER A 169 9.82 -9.43 10.59
N ASP A 170 10.92 -10.19 10.73
CA ASP A 170 12.31 -9.76 10.43
C ASP A 170 12.74 -10.08 8.98
N GLU A 171 11.81 -10.55 8.14
CA GLU A 171 12.04 -10.88 6.74
C GLU A 171 11.58 -9.76 5.80
N VAL A 172 12.20 -9.69 4.63
CA VAL A 172 11.69 -8.98 3.46
C VAL A 172 11.05 -10.02 2.54
N TRP A 173 9.74 -9.94 2.33
CA TRP A 173 9.05 -10.80 1.37
C TRP A 173 9.03 -10.14 -0.01
N VAL A 174 9.69 -10.75 -0.99
CA VAL A 174 9.91 -10.15 -2.32
C VAL A 174 8.58 -9.79 -2.98
N GLY A 175 7.59 -10.68 -2.91
CA GLY A 175 6.29 -10.43 -3.50
C GLY A 175 5.48 -9.35 -2.77
N VAL A 176 5.66 -9.21 -1.46
CA VAL A 176 5.02 -8.14 -0.67
C VAL A 176 5.63 -6.79 -1.03
N VAL A 177 6.95 -6.72 -1.20
CA VAL A 177 7.65 -5.49 -1.62
C VAL A 177 7.11 -4.99 -2.95
N TYR A 178 6.94 -5.86 -3.93
CA TYR A 178 6.40 -5.46 -5.23
C TYR A 178 4.91 -5.09 -5.18
N GLY A 179 4.11 -5.77 -4.34
CA GLY A 179 2.73 -5.38 -4.06
C GLY A 179 2.65 -3.98 -3.45
N LEU A 180 3.42 -3.73 -2.38
CA LEU A 180 3.55 -2.43 -1.72
C LEU A 180 4.00 -1.34 -2.70
N ALA A 181 4.98 -1.62 -3.56
CA ALA A 181 5.44 -0.69 -4.58
C ALA A 181 4.32 -0.33 -5.56
N ALA A 182 3.49 -1.31 -5.97
CA ALA A 182 2.32 -1.06 -6.80
C ALA A 182 1.30 -0.18 -6.08
N THR A 183 1.02 -0.44 -4.80
CA THR A 183 0.11 0.39 -3.97
C THR A 183 0.60 1.83 -3.86
N MET A 184 1.90 2.03 -3.60
CA MET A 184 2.52 3.36 -3.58
C MET A 184 2.31 4.09 -4.91
N ILE A 185 2.52 3.41 -6.05
CA ILE A 185 2.28 3.99 -7.37
C ILE A 185 0.79 4.30 -7.57
N GLN A 186 -0.13 3.43 -7.17
CA GLN A 186 -1.57 3.68 -7.29
C GLN A 186 -2.02 4.94 -6.54
N GLU A 187 -1.40 5.22 -5.39
CA GLU A 187 -1.69 6.41 -4.57
C GLU A 187 -0.80 7.63 -4.90
N GLY A 188 -0.04 7.57 -5.99
CA GLY A 188 0.76 8.71 -6.48
C GLY A 188 2.15 8.87 -5.86
N LEU A 189 2.55 7.98 -4.95
CA LEU A 189 3.89 7.88 -4.37
C LEU A 189 4.85 7.11 -5.31
N THR A 190 4.91 7.56 -6.57
CA THR A 190 5.60 6.82 -7.64
C THR A 190 7.09 6.67 -7.36
N TRP A 191 7.74 7.70 -6.83
CA TRP A 191 9.18 7.65 -6.53
C TRP A 191 9.46 6.64 -5.40
N GLU A 192 8.69 6.69 -4.33
CA GLU A 192 8.77 5.78 -3.18
C GLU A 192 8.53 4.33 -3.61
N GLY A 193 7.54 4.09 -4.48
CA GLY A 193 7.25 2.77 -5.03
C GLY A 193 8.44 2.19 -5.81
N PHE A 194 9.03 2.97 -6.72
CA PHE A 194 10.22 2.51 -7.46
C PHE A 194 11.43 2.31 -6.56
N ARG A 195 11.67 3.17 -5.56
CA ARG A 195 12.78 3.00 -4.62
C ARG A 195 12.65 1.73 -3.78
N THR A 196 11.43 1.46 -3.32
CA THR A 196 11.09 0.24 -2.58
C THR A 196 11.36 -1.01 -3.42
N ALA A 197 10.89 -1.04 -4.67
CA ALA A 197 11.13 -2.14 -5.60
C ALA A 197 12.62 -2.30 -5.98
N GLU A 198 13.32 -1.19 -6.23
CA GLU A 198 14.74 -1.18 -6.62
C GLU A 198 15.61 -1.83 -5.54
N GLY A 199 15.40 -1.52 -4.26
CA GLY A 199 16.14 -2.13 -3.16
C GLY A 199 16.02 -3.66 -3.17
N CYS A 200 14.82 -4.17 -3.43
CA CYS A 200 14.59 -5.60 -3.53
C CYS A 200 15.22 -6.21 -4.78
N TYR A 201 15.03 -5.59 -5.96
CA TYR A 201 15.66 -6.01 -7.21
C TYR A 201 17.17 -6.14 -7.08
N ARG A 202 17.86 -5.09 -6.62
CA ARG A 202 19.32 -5.09 -6.44
C ARG A 202 19.78 -6.11 -5.42
N THR A 203 18.97 -6.37 -4.39
CA THR A 203 19.30 -7.39 -3.39
C THR A 203 19.27 -8.79 -4.00
N VAL A 204 18.16 -9.15 -4.62
CA VAL A 204 17.98 -10.49 -5.23
C VAL A 204 18.94 -10.70 -6.41
N TRP A 205 18.98 -9.74 -7.33
CA TRP A 205 19.64 -9.90 -8.62
C TRP A 205 21.13 -9.58 -8.58
N GLU A 206 21.51 -8.43 -8.03
CA GLU A 206 22.90 -7.93 -8.08
C GLU A 206 23.76 -8.45 -6.92
N ARG A 207 23.18 -8.64 -5.73
CA ARG A 207 23.95 -8.96 -4.51
C ARG A 207 23.89 -10.42 -4.07
N LEU A 208 22.71 -11.04 -4.11
CA LEU A 208 22.54 -12.45 -3.71
C LEU A 208 22.72 -13.42 -4.89
N GLY A 209 22.64 -12.94 -6.13
CA GLY A 209 22.81 -13.77 -7.32
C GLY A 209 21.66 -14.79 -7.51
N LEU A 210 20.46 -14.48 -7.01
CA LEU A 210 19.29 -15.36 -7.05
C LEU A 210 18.41 -15.10 -8.28
N ALA A 211 19.04 -14.67 -9.37
CA ALA A 211 18.40 -14.52 -10.67
C ALA A 211 17.75 -15.85 -11.11
N PHE A 212 16.51 -15.78 -11.62
CA PHE A 212 15.70 -16.94 -12.04
C PHE A 212 15.34 -17.95 -10.95
N GLN A 213 15.69 -17.66 -9.69
CA GLN A 213 15.36 -18.46 -8.51
C GLN A 213 14.91 -17.57 -7.36
N THR A 214 14.27 -16.45 -7.68
CA THR A 214 13.88 -15.42 -6.71
C THR A 214 13.15 -16.05 -5.50
N PRO A 215 13.61 -15.78 -4.26
CA PRO A 215 13.05 -16.40 -3.07
C PRO A 215 11.71 -15.78 -2.68
N GLU A 216 10.99 -16.44 -1.76
CA GLU A 216 9.92 -15.81 -0.99
C GLU A 216 10.48 -14.65 -0.17
N ALA A 217 11.53 -14.95 0.61
CA ALA A 217 12.02 -14.04 1.64
C ALA A 217 13.54 -14.00 1.76
N TYR A 218 14.05 -12.91 2.31
CA TYR A 218 15.42 -12.79 2.82
C TYR A 218 15.51 -11.87 4.03
N CYS A 219 16.57 -12.01 4.82
CA CYS A 219 16.89 -11.15 5.97
C CYS A 219 18.10 -10.26 5.66
N GLN A 220 18.35 -9.27 6.53
CA GLN A 220 19.49 -8.36 6.40
C GLN A 220 20.84 -9.11 6.35
N GLN A 221 20.98 -10.22 7.09
CA GLN A 221 22.21 -11.00 7.23
C GLN A 221 22.42 -12.04 6.10
N ARG A 222 21.90 -11.80 4.90
CA ARG A 222 22.05 -12.67 3.71
C ARG A 222 21.50 -14.10 3.86
N VAL A 223 20.53 -14.30 4.74
CA VAL A 223 19.75 -15.54 4.81
C VAL A 223 18.54 -15.40 3.90
N PHE A 224 18.19 -16.43 3.13
CA PHE A 224 17.01 -16.46 2.27
C PHE A 224 16.18 -17.72 2.51
N ARG A 225 14.89 -17.67 2.15
CA ARG A 225 13.94 -18.76 2.34
C ARG A 225 13.11 -18.99 1.08
N SER A 226 12.93 -20.27 0.74
CA SER A 226 12.09 -20.76 -0.38
C SER A 226 12.44 -20.14 -1.73
N LEU A 227 13.47 -20.66 -2.40
CA LEU A 227 13.87 -20.24 -3.76
C LEU A 227 12.82 -20.60 -4.83
N ALA A 228 12.91 -19.92 -5.98
CA ALA A 228 12.03 -20.11 -7.14
C ALA A 228 10.54 -20.00 -6.78
N TYR A 229 10.19 -18.94 -6.05
CA TYR A 229 8.88 -18.77 -5.45
C TYR A 229 7.90 -18.03 -6.36
N MET A 230 6.60 -18.23 -6.11
CA MET A 230 5.52 -17.66 -6.92
C MET A 230 5.28 -16.17 -6.63
N ARG A 231 5.29 -15.78 -5.35
CA ARG A 231 4.89 -14.42 -4.90
C ARG A 231 5.62 -13.26 -5.60
N PRO A 232 6.94 -13.35 -5.93
CA PRO A 232 7.65 -12.31 -6.69
C PRO A 232 7.02 -11.89 -8.04
N LEU A 233 6.14 -12.72 -8.63
CA LEU A 233 5.41 -12.36 -9.84
C LEU A 233 4.47 -11.15 -9.64
N SER A 234 4.20 -10.73 -8.40
CA SER A 234 3.46 -9.50 -8.09
C SER A 234 4.12 -8.22 -8.63
N ILE A 235 5.37 -8.27 -9.11
CA ILE A 235 6.00 -7.16 -9.85
C ILE A 235 5.14 -6.64 -11.01
N TRP A 236 4.33 -7.51 -11.64
CA TRP A 236 3.40 -7.10 -12.69
C TRP A 236 2.29 -6.17 -12.21
N ALA A 237 1.98 -6.14 -10.91
CA ALA A 237 1.03 -5.18 -10.35
C ALA A 237 1.54 -3.74 -10.49
N MET A 238 2.87 -3.51 -10.47
CA MET A 238 3.44 -2.18 -10.73
C MET A 238 3.13 -1.71 -12.17
N GLN A 239 3.17 -2.63 -13.14
CA GLN A 239 2.82 -2.32 -14.53
C GLN A 239 1.35 -1.88 -14.65
N LEU A 240 0.44 -2.59 -13.98
CA LEU A 240 -0.98 -2.20 -13.90
C LEU A 240 -1.13 -0.79 -13.29
N ALA A 241 -0.47 -0.53 -12.17
CA ALA A 241 -0.52 0.76 -11.49
C ALA A 241 -0.05 1.92 -12.40
N LEU A 242 1.03 1.72 -13.15
CA LEU A 242 1.54 2.70 -14.11
C LEU A 242 0.56 2.96 -15.26
N GLN A 243 -0.06 1.92 -15.79
CA GLN A 243 -1.08 2.04 -16.85
C GLN A 243 -2.31 2.82 -16.35
N GLN A 244 -2.78 2.52 -15.14
CA GLN A 244 -3.89 3.24 -14.50
C GLN A 244 -3.56 4.72 -14.33
N GLN A 245 -2.35 5.08 -13.88
CA GLN A 245 -1.93 6.48 -13.80
C GLN A 245 -1.91 7.18 -15.16
N GLN A 246 -1.43 6.51 -16.21
CA GLN A 246 -1.40 7.07 -17.56
C GLN A 246 -2.81 7.33 -18.10
N GLN A 247 -3.72 6.38 -17.91
CA GLN A 247 -5.14 6.53 -18.29
C GLN A 247 -5.79 7.72 -17.56
N LYS A 248 -5.58 7.85 -16.25
CA LYS A 248 -6.08 9.00 -15.47
C LYS A 248 -5.52 10.34 -15.93
N LYS A 249 -4.25 10.37 -16.38
CA LYS A 249 -3.65 11.59 -16.96
C LYS A 249 -4.26 11.92 -18.32
N ALA A 250 -4.51 10.92 -19.17
CA ALA A 250 -5.12 11.11 -20.48
C ALA A 250 -6.60 11.52 -20.42
N SER A 251 -7.32 11.12 -19.37
CA SER A 251 -8.73 11.46 -19.16
C SER A 251 -8.96 12.83 -18.52
N ARG A 252 -7.91 13.52 -18.05
CA ARG A 252 -8.05 14.89 -17.52
C ARG A 252 -8.28 15.86 -18.68
N PRO A 253 -9.33 16.70 -18.65
CA PRO A 253 -9.50 17.74 -19.66
C PRO A 253 -8.27 18.64 -19.65
N VAL A 254 -7.72 18.93 -20.84
CA VAL A 254 -6.66 19.91 -21.00
C VAL A 254 -7.23 21.24 -20.54
N ALA A 255 -6.80 21.74 -19.38
CA ALA A 255 -7.12 23.09 -18.97
C ALA A 255 -6.67 24.03 -20.09
N GLU A 256 -7.57 24.87 -20.59
CA GLU A 256 -7.25 25.93 -21.54
C GLU A 256 -6.04 26.69 -21.01
N GLN A 257 -4.94 26.61 -21.74
CA GLN A 257 -3.82 27.51 -21.51
C GLN A 257 -4.36 28.91 -21.84
N ASP A 258 -4.66 29.70 -20.81
CA ASP A 258 -4.82 31.13 -20.93
C ASP A 258 -3.55 31.69 -21.58
N ILE A 259 -3.59 31.85 -22.90
CA ILE A 259 -2.65 32.69 -23.63
C ILE A 259 -3.03 34.13 -23.27
N GLY A 260 -2.71 34.52 -22.04
CA GLY A 260 -2.70 35.91 -21.63
C GLY A 260 -1.70 36.64 -22.50
N LEU A 261 -2.19 37.35 -23.51
CA LEU A 261 -1.47 38.34 -24.28
C LEU A 261 -0.83 39.35 -23.31
N ILE A 262 0.44 39.12 -22.96
CA ILE A 262 1.26 40.13 -22.30
C ILE A 262 1.54 41.22 -23.34
N THR A 263 0.70 42.24 -23.38
CA THR A 263 1.00 43.51 -24.03
C THR A 263 1.78 44.38 -23.03
N GLY A 264 3.09 44.15 -22.96
CA GLY A 264 4.01 45.02 -22.22
C GLY A 264 4.33 46.30 -23.00
N PRO A 265 4.59 47.45 -22.34
CA PRO A 265 4.81 48.72 -23.04
C PRO A 265 6.19 48.75 -23.72
N VAL A 266 6.22 49.32 -24.92
CA VAL A 266 7.45 49.65 -25.65
C VAL A 266 8.23 50.71 -24.86
N PHE A 267 9.37 50.31 -24.27
CA PHE A 267 10.34 51.24 -23.72
C PHE A 267 11.29 51.71 -24.82
N GLY A 268 11.30 53.03 -25.04
CA GLY A 268 12.15 53.70 -26.03
C GLY A 268 13.64 53.60 -25.71
N LEU A 269 14.42 53.42 -26.77
CA LEU A 269 15.88 53.54 -26.79
C LEU A 269 16.31 54.92 -26.27
N LYS A 270 17.17 54.93 -25.25
CA LYS A 270 18.11 56.03 -25.01
C LYS A 270 19.53 55.49 -25.06
N GLU A 271 20.26 56.01 -26.04
CA GLU A 271 21.70 55.86 -26.21
C GLU A 271 22.45 56.41 -25.00
N GLY A 272 23.55 55.73 -24.65
CA GLY A 272 24.50 56.16 -23.65
C GLY A 272 25.83 55.43 -23.86
N MET A 273 26.67 55.98 -24.74
CA MET A 273 28.06 55.59 -24.91
C MET A 273 28.84 55.75 -23.59
N ALA A 274 29.62 54.74 -23.21
CA ALA A 274 30.78 54.95 -22.34
C ALA A 274 31.89 53.95 -22.69
N ASN A 275 33.09 54.52 -22.81
CA ASN A 275 34.26 53.99 -23.46
C ASN A 275 34.96 52.82 -22.74
N LEU A 276 35.55 51.97 -23.57
CA LEU A 276 36.68 51.09 -23.24
C LEU A 276 37.89 51.89 -22.74
N SER A 277 38.58 51.37 -21.73
CA SER A 277 40.05 51.30 -21.71
C SER A 277 40.55 50.23 -20.72
N PRO A 278 41.74 49.64 -20.97
CA PRO A 278 42.17 48.38 -20.36
C PRO A 278 43.26 48.58 -19.30
N GLU A 279 43.29 47.67 -18.33
CA GLU A 279 44.49 47.04 -17.74
C GLU A 279 44.10 45.72 -17.08
#